data_AF-A0A162NRU5-F1
#
_entry.id   AF-A0A162NRU5-F1
#
_cell.length_a   1.000
_cell.length_b   1.000
_cell.length_c   1.000
_cell.angle_alpha   90.00
_cell.angle_beta   90.00
_cell.angle_gamma   90.00
#
_symmetry.space_group_name_H-M   'P 1'
#
loop_
_entity.id
_entity.type
_entity.pdbx_description
1 polymer ?
#
loop_
_entity_poly.entity_id
_entity_poly.type
_entity_poly.pdbx_seq_one_letter_code
_entity_poly.pdbx_strand_id
1 'polypeptide(L)'
;MLSIDNFVQQLKNAQNYYMTVKHVQLEEKRRLATEETELVMNLMDRIRPFYKKAFIHGEEAVLLYIFDANGKTFISRQAYLKSNGEVVYEIYDEDNYRKYVPNARIVEGYNIIPLEEFLLACPLYEVYQFLLDQKNEYERQADELIEGNRLRERFNQQFRENLKNQNF
;
A
#
# COMPACT_ATOMS: atom_id res chain seq x y z
N MET A 1 -25.53 -24.22 34.93
CA MET A 1 -26.02 -23.61 33.67
C MET A 1 -26.37 -22.16 33.94
N LEU A 2 -25.87 -21.22 33.14
CA LEU A 2 -26.36 -19.83 33.17
C LEU A 2 -27.83 -19.82 32.76
N SER A 3 -28.69 -19.10 33.50
CA SER A 3 -30.04 -18.85 33.02
C SER A 3 -29.99 -18.01 31.74
N ILE A 4 -30.98 -18.16 30.88
CA ILE A 4 -31.10 -17.39 29.63
C ILE A 4 -31.06 -15.88 29.95
N ASP A 5 -31.73 -15.45 31.01
CA ASP A 5 -31.75 -14.05 31.43
C ASP A 5 -30.37 -13.52 31.83
N ASN A 6 -29.56 -14.34 32.53
CA ASN A 6 -28.20 -13.96 32.90
C ASN A 6 -27.29 -13.90 31.66
N PHE A 7 -27.44 -14.82 30.71
CA PHE A 7 -26.72 -14.77 29.44
C PHE A 7 -27.08 -13.50 28.63
N VAL A 8 -28.37 -13.16 28.51
CA VAL A 8 -28.82 -11.95 27.80
C VAL A 8 -28.28 -10.69 28.47
N GLN A 9 -28.27 -10.63 29.80
CA GLN A 9 -27.72 -9.46 30.51
C GLN A 9 -26.20 -9.34 30.31
N GLN A 10 -25.46 -10.45 30.33
CA GLN A 10 -24.03 -10.45 30.06
C GLN A 10 -23.72 -10.00 28.63
N LEU A 11 -24.50 -10.45 27.64
CA LEU A 11 -24.34 -10.03 26.25
C LEU A 11 -24.59 -8.53 26.08
N LYS A 12 -25.64 -7.98 26.72
CA LYS A 12 -25.92 -6.54 26.73
C LYS A 12 -24.78 -5.75 27.36
N ASN A 13 -24.26 -6.20 28.50
CA ASN A 13 -23.15 -5.55 29.18
C ASN A 13 -21.88 -5.57 28.31
N ALA A 14 -21.57 -6.70 27.67
CA ALA A 14 -20.43 -6.83 26.76
C ALA A 14 -20.58 -5.94 25.51
N GLN A 15 -21.79 -5.89 24.93
CA GLN A 15 -22.08 -5.01 23.79
C GLN A 15 -21.91 -3.54 24.17
N ASN A 16 -22.47 -3.12 25.31
CA ASN A 16 -22.34 -1.74 25.78
C ASN A 16 -20.88 -1.37 26.04
N TYR A 17 -20.12 -2.26 26.70
CA TYR A 17 -18.69 -2.06 26.92
C TYR A 17 -17.92 -1.93 25.59
N TYR A 18 -18.16 -2.84 24.63
CA TYR A 18 -17.55 -2.78 23.31
C TYR A 18 -17.87 -1.45 22.60
N MET A 19 -19.13 -0.99 22.63
CA MET A 19 -19.53 0.25 22.00
C MET A 19 -18.83 1.47 22.62
N THR A 20 -18.73 1.52 23.96
CA THR A 20 -18.01 2.58 24.67
C THR A 20 -16.53 2.58 24.32
N VAL A 21 -15.86 1.43 24.39
CA VAL A 21 -14.43 1.31 24.04
C VAL A 21 -14.22 1.66 22.57
N LYS A 22 -15.05 1.14 21.67
CA LYS A 22 -14.98 1.43 20.23
C LYS A 22 -15.06 2.92 19.96
N HIS A 23 -15.95 3.66 20.62
CA HIS A 23 -16.07 5.11 20.41
C HIS A 23 -14.77 5.84 20.76
N VAL A 24 -14.26 5.62 21.98
CA VAL A 24 -13.02 6.26 22.46
C VAL A 24 -11.84 5.88 21.58
N GLN A 25 -11.73 4.60 21.21
CA GLN A 25 -10.64 4.13 20.35
C GLN A 25 -10.74 4.66 18.92
N LEU A 26 -11.95 4.90 18.38
CA LEU A 26 -12.12 5.53 17.07
C LEU A 26 -11.72 7.01 17.08
N GLU A 27 -12.02 7.74 18.15
CA GLU A 27 -11.57 9.12 18.32
C GLU A 27 -10.05 9.21 18.42
N GLU A 28 -9.45 8.35 19.25
CA GLU A 28 -7.99 8.30 19.40
C GLU A 28 -7.31 7.90 18.08
N LYS A 29 -7.87 6.95 17.35
CA LYS A 29 -7.37 6.55 16.03
C LYS A 29 -7.39 7.71 15.03
N ARG A 30 -8.43 8.55 15.04
CA ARG A 30 -8.49 9.75 14.18
C ARG A 30 -7.45 10.80 14.59
N ARG A 31 -7.28 11.01 15.90
CA ARG A 31 -6.24 11.90 16.43
C ARG A 31 -4.85 11.47 15.95
N LEU A 32 -4.54 10.18 16.08
CA LEU A 32 -3.27 9.61 15.61
C LEU A 32 -3.11 9.75 14.09
N ALA A 33 -4.14 9.44 13.29
CA ALA A 33 -4.08 9.59 11.83
C ALA A 33 -3.82 11.04 11.39
N THR A 34 -4.33 12.02 12.15
CA THR A 34 -4.06 13.44 11.92
C THR A 34 -2.57 13.75 12.16
N GLU A 35 -2.00 13.28 13.26
CA GLU A 35 -0.56 13.48 13.57
C GLU A 35 0.34 12.76 12.58
N GLU A 36 -0.03 11.55 12.17
CA GLU A 36 0.68 10.75 11.18
C GLU A 36 0.68 11.41 9.79
N THR A 37 -0.36 12.17 9.44
CA THR A 37 -0.48 12.85 8.15
C THR A 37 0.71 13.79 7.92
N GLU A 38 1.08 14.61 8.90
CA GLU A 38 2.22 15.53 8.79
C GLU A 38 3.54 14.78 8.65
N LEU A 39 3.70 13.67 9.38
CA LEU A 39 4.90 12.83 9.35
C LEU A 39 5.08 12.16 7.99
N VAL A 40 4.01 11.59 7.43
CA VAL A 40 4.02 11.00 6.10
C VAL A 40 4.31 12.07 5.05
N MET A 41 3.64 13.23 5.09
CA MET A 41 3.90 14.29 4.10
C MET A 41 5.37 14.73 4.11
N ASN A 42 5.96 14.94 5.29
CA ASN A 42 7.38 15.31 5.42
C ASN A 42 8.32 14.22 4.90
N LEU A 43 8.03 12.94 5.19
CA LEU A 43 8.80 11.82 4.67
C LEU A 43 8.71 11.75 3.14
N MET A 44 7.49 11.84 2.61
CA MET A 44 7.20 11.68 1.19
C MET A 44 7.80 12.82 0.37
N ASP A 45 7.81 14.06 0.88
CA ASP A 45 8.45 15.19 0.22
C ASP A 45 9.96 15.02 0.08
N ARG A 46 10.62 14.38 1.05
CA ARG A 46 12.07 14.11 0.99
C ARG A 46 12.41 13.05 -0.05
N ILE A 47 11.56 12.04 -0.24
CA ILE A 47 11.84 10.93 -1.17
C ILE A 47 11.26 11.15 -2.56
N ARG A 48 10.27 12.04 -2.71
CA ARG A 48 9.59 12.37 -3.97
C ARG A 48 10.56 12.61 -5.14
N PRO A 49 11.72 13.30 -5.00
CA PRO A 49 12.60 13.55 -6.14
C PRO A 49 13.15 12.30 -6.84
N PHE A 50 13.30 11.18 -6.12
CA PHE A 50 13.99 9.98 -6.62
C PHE A 50 13.20 8.68 -6.51
N TYR A 51 12.04 8.69 -5.84
CA TYR A 51 11.25 7.49 -5.60
C TYR A 51 10.25 7.18 -6.73
N LYS A 52 9.56 6.03 -6.66
CA LYS A 52 8.60 5.56 -7.68
C LYS A 52 7.44 6.52 -7.84
N LYS A 53 7.20 6.96 -9.08
CA LYS A 53 6.18 7.94 -9.46
C LYS A 53 5.19 7.37 -10.47
N ALA A 54 3.98 7.90 -10.46
CA ALA A 54 2.98 7.79 -11.51
C ALA A 54 2.42 9.20 -11.84
N PHE A 55 1.92 9.37 -13.05
CA PHE A 55 1.17 10.57 -13.44
C PHE A 55 -0.32 10.25 -13.44
N ILE A 56 -1.08 10.88 -12.56
CA ILE A 56 -2.51 10.64 -12.37
C ILE A 56 -3.24 11.98 -12.50
N HIS A 57 -4.12 12.08 -13.49
CA HIS A 57 -4.81 13.32 -13.87
C HIS A 57 -3.84 14.49 -14.13
N GLY A 58 -2.70 14.21 -14.78
CA GLY A 58 -1.67 15.21 -15.08
C GLY A 58 -0.79 15.62 -13.90
N GLU A 59 -1.01 15.07 -12.71
CA GLU A 59 -0.23 15.37 -11.50
C GLU A 59 0.70 14.21 -11.12
N GLU A 60 1.91 14.55 -10.65
CA GLU A 60 2.86 13.55 -10.14
C GLU A 60 2.40 13.02 -8.77
N ALA A 61 2.24 11.72 -8.67
CA ALA A 61 1.92 11.00 -7.44
C ALA A 61 3.01 9.97 -7.13
N VAL A 62 3.40 9.88 -5.86
CA VAL A 62 4.48 8.99 -5.40
C VAL A 62 3.86 7.73 -4.82
N LEU A 63 4.41 6.56 -5.13
CA LEU A 63 3.92 5.30 -4.57
C LEU A 63 3.96 5.38 -3.03
N LEU A 64 2.82 5.21 -2.38
CA LEU A 64 2.71 5.28 -0.92
C LEU A 64 2.71 3.89 -0.30
N TYR A 65 1.95 2.97 -0.90
CA TYR A 65 1.74 1.64 -0.34
C TYR A 65 1.29 0.65 -1.43
N ILE A 66 1.54 -0.64 -1.20
CA ILE A 66 0.97 -1.73 -2.01
C ILE A 66 0.16 -2.63 -1.07
N PHE A 67 -1.15 -2.65 -1.25
CA PHE A 67 -2.02 -3.56 -0.52
C PHE A 67 -1.66 -5.02 -0.81
N ASP A 68 -1.80 -5.88 0.20
CA ASP A 68 -1.73 -7.32 0.00
C ASP A 68 -2.75 -7.81 -1.04
N ALA A 69 -2.50 -9.01 -1.58
CA ALA A 69 -3.40 -9.63 -2.56
C ALA A 69 -4.70 -10.03 -1.86
N ASN A 70 -5.58 -9.07 -1.62
CA ASN A 70 -6.75 -9.22 -0.74
C ASN A 70 -7.93 -9.95 -1.40
N GLY A 71 -7.71 -10.65 -2.51
CA GLY A 71 -8.78 -11.30 -3.31
C GLY A 71 -9.79 -10.33 -3.94
N LYS A 72 -9.75 -9.03 -3.60
CA LYS A 72 -10.58 -7.97 -4.18
C LYS A 72 -9.96 -7.54 -5.51
N THR A 73 -10.53 -8.04 -6.60
CA THR A 73 -10.07 -7.83 -7.97
C THR A 73 -10.53 -6.50 -8.58
N PHE A 74 -11.28 -5.69 -7.83
CA PHE A 74 -11.93 -4.49 -8.34
C PHE A 74 -11.16 -3.18 -8.08
N ILE A 75 -10.01 -3.23 -7.41
CA ILE A 75 -9.11 -2.07 -7.22
C ILE A 75 -7.66 -2.45 -7.52
N SER A 76 -6.85 -1.48 -7.91
CA SER A 76 -5.39 -1.62 -7.93
C SER A 76 -4.87 -1.81 -6.52
N ARG A 77 -3.81 -2.61 -6.42
CA ARG A 77 -3.07 -2.80 -5.17
C ARG A 77 -2.24 -1.58 -4.82
N GLN A 78 -1.90 -0.73 -5.78
CA GLN A 78 -1.01 0.40 -5.58
C GLN A 78 -1.80 1.64 -5.17
N ALA A 79 -1.42 2.22 -4.04
CA ALA A 79 -1.88 3.52 -3.59
C ALA A 79 -0.76 4.54 -3.78
N TYR A 80 -1.10 5.71 -4.31
CA TYR A 80 -0.16 6.81 -4.57
C TYR A 80 -0.57 8.07 -3.82
N LEU A 81 0.42 8.85 -3.38
CA LEU A 81 0.25 10.13 -2.69
C LEU A 81 0.58 11.31 -3.62
N LYS A 82 -0.39 12.18 -3.83
CA LYS A 82 -0.22 13.46 -4.52
C LYS A 82 0.39 14.51 -3.59
N SER A 83 0.94 15.59 -4.16
CA SER A 83 1.54 16.69 -3.38
C SER A 83 0.53 17.47 -2.52
N ASN A 84 -0.75 17.42 -2.87
CA ASN A 84 -1.84 18.05 -2.13
C ASN A 84 -2.36 17.22 -0.95
N GLY A 85 -1.75 16.07 -0.64
CA GLY A 85 -2.18 15.19 0.45
C GLY A 85 -3.33 14.24 0.11
N GLU A 86 -3.71 14.15 -1.17
CA GLU A 86 -4.66 13.14 -1.64
C GLU A 86 -3.97 11.81 -1.92
N VAL A 87 -4.59 10.73 -1.47
CA VAL A 87 -4.22 9.35 -1.81
C VAL A 87 -5.15 8.85 -2.90
N VAL A 88 -4.56 8.26 -3.94
CA VAL A 88 -5.26 7.75 -5.11
C VAL A 88 -4.92 6.29 -5.38
N TYR A 89 -5.93 5.53 -5.78
CA TYR A 89 -5.77 4.17 -6.28
C TYR A 89 -6.84 3.88 -7.34
N GLU A 90 -6.44 3.10 -8.34
CA GLU A 90 -7.30 2.76 -9.47
C GLU A 90 -8.42 1.80 -9.05
N ILE A 91 -9.58 1.94 -9.68
CA ILE A 91 -10.78 1.13 -9.52
C ILE A 91 -11.04 0.45 -10.87
N TYR A 92 -10.90 -0.87 -10.89
CA TYR A 92 -11.15 -1.69 -12.08
C TYR A 92 -12.63 -1.99 -12.30
N ASP A 93 -13.43 -1.98 -11.23
CA ASP A 93 -14.87 -2.24 -11.27
C ASP A 93 -15.58 -1.30 -10.29
N GLU A 94 -16.03 -0.16 -10.82
CA GLU A 94 -16.68 0.90 -10.07
C GLU A 94 -18.02 0.46 -9.46
N ASP A 95 -18.81 -0.32 -10.19
CA ASP A 95 -20.13 -0.79 -9.75
C ASP A 95 -20.00 -1.67 -8.50
N ASN A 96 -19.06 -2.62 -8.50
CA ASN A 96 -18.81 -3.45 -7.34
C ASN A 96 -18.14 -2.66 -6.21
N TYR A 97 -17.22 -1.75 -6.53
CA TYR A 97 -16.58 -0.91 -5.52
C TYR A 97 -17.58 -0.03 -4.76
N ARG A 98 -18.54 0.60 -5.44
CA ARG A 98 -19.57 1.44 -4.82
C ARG A 98 -20.53 0.68 -3.91
N LYS A 99 -20.68 -0.65 -4.07
CA LYS A 99 -21.43 -1.46 -3.09
C LYS A 99 -20.75 -1.50 -1.71
N TYR A 100 -19.43 -1.29 -1.67
CA TYR A 100 -18.65 -1.24 -0.43
C TYR A 100 -18.40 0.18 0.04
N VAL A 101 -18.18 1.12 -0.88
CA VAL A 101 -17.93 2.54 -0.59
C VAL A 101 -18.89 3.40 -1.42
N PRO A 102 -20.16 3.56 -1.00
CA PRO A 102 -21.19 4.21 -1.81
C PRO A 102 -20.87 5.64 -2.19
N ASN A 103 -20.23 6.36 -1.27
CA ASN A 103 -19.89 7.78 -1.41
C ASN A 103 -18.46 8.00 -1.93
N ALA A 104 -17.85 6.99 -2.54
CA ALA A 104 -16.52 7.09 -3.12
C ALA A 104 -16.44 8.24 -4.13
N ARG A 105 -15.39 9.06 -4.00
CA ARG A 105 -15.05 10.08 -4.99
C ARG A 105 -14.15 9.45 -6.04
N ILE A 106 -14.78 9.05 -7.14
CA ILE A 106 -14.11 8.42 -8.27
C ILE A 106 -14.02 9.42 -9.42
N VAL A 107 -12.82 9.64 -9.92
CA VAL A 107 -12.53 10.51 -11.05
C VAL A 107 -11.65 9.73 -12.01
N GLU A 108 -12.10 9.59 -13.26
CA GLU A 108 -11.39 8.89 -14.35
C GLU A 108 -10.85 7.50 -13.93
N GLY A 109 -11.64 6.74 -13.16
CA GLY A 109 -11.28 5.39 -12.70
C GLY A 109 -10.40 5.36 -11.45
N TYR A 110 -10.10 6.48 -10.81
CA TYR A 110 -9.35 6.53 -9.54
C TYR A 110 -10.25 6.96 -8.39
N ASN A 111 -10.23 6.22 -7.28
CA ASN A 111 -10.78 6.72 -6.03
C ASN A 111 -9.77 7.66 -5.36
N ILE A 112 -10.26 8.79 -4.85
CA ILE A 112 -9.43 9.85 -4.27
C ILE A 112 -9.90 10.17 -2.85
N ILE A 113 -9.04 9.92 -1.87
CA ILE A 113 -9.31 10.14 -0.45
C ILE A 113 -8.22 11.02 0.19
N PRO A 114 -8.53 11.73 1.29
CA PRO A 114 -7.49 12.40 2.09
C PRO A 114 -6.50 11.39 2.69
N LEU A 115 -5.24 11.80 2.86
CA LEU A 115 -4.22 10.97 3.51
C LEU A 115 -4.63 10.53 4.93
N GLU A 116 -5.28 11.40 5.70
CA GLU A 116 -5.82 11.05 7.02
C GLU A 116 -6.79 9.85 6.94
N GLU A 117 -7.68 9.83 5.95
CA GLU A 117 -8.62 8.73 5.75
C GLU A 117 -7.91 7.43 5.35
N PHE A 118 -6.86 7.53 4.54
CA PHE A 118 -6.00 6.39 4.21
C PHE A 118 -5.31 5.83 5.47
N LEU A 119 -4.77 6.70 6.33
CA LEU A 119 -4.06 6.34 7.56
C LEU A 119 -4.96 5.67 8.61
N LEU A 120 -6.28 5.91 8.54
CA LEU A 120 -7.23 5.11 9.32
C LEU A 120 -7.25 3.63 8.90
N ALA A 121 -6.88 3.30 7.66
CA ALA A 121 -6.82 1.91 7.20
C ALA A 121 -5.39 1.36 7.24
N CYS A 122 -4.40 2.17 6.90
CA CYS A 122 -2.99 1.79 6.79
C CYS A 122 -2.14 2.80 7.57
N PRO A 123 -1.89 2.57 8.88
CA PRO A 123 -1.19 3.52 9.73
C PRO A 123 0.25 3.78 9.30
N LEU A 124 0.86 4.85 9.82
CA LEU A 124 2.24 5.25 9.49
C LEU A 124 3.26 4.10 9.61
N TYR A 125 3.15 3.23 10.62
CA TYR A 125 4.11 2.14 10.80
C TYR A 125 4.09 1.14 9.63
N GLU A 126 2.93 0.92 9.00
CA GLU A 126 2.81 0.04 7.83
C GLU A 126 3.39 0.69 6.59
N VAL A 127 3.12 1.99 6.39
CA VAL A 127 3.72 2.77 5.31
C VAL A 127 5.25 2.77 5.45
N TYR A 128 5.77 3.00 6.65
CA TYR A 128 7.20 3.02 6.90
C TYR A 128 7.84 1.64 6.67
N GLN A 129 7.22 0.57 7.16
CA GLN A 129 7.70 -0.78 6.92
C GLN A 129 7.72 -1.12 5.42
N PHE A 130 6.67 -0.76 4.68
CA PHE A 130 6.63 -0.92 3.23
C PHE A 130 7.80 -0.20 2.55
N LEU A 131 8.12 1.03 2.94
CA LEU A 131 9.25 1.77 2.36
C LEU A 131 10.60 1.09 2.66
N LEU A 132 10.78 0.51 3.84
CA LEU A 132 11.96 -0.29 4.18
C LEU A 132 12.04 -1.56 3.32
N ASP A 133 10.92 -2.24 3.12
CA ASP A 133 10.86 -3.43 2.27
C ASP A 133 11.18 -3.09 0.82
N GLN A 134 10.72 -1.93 0.33
CA GLN A 134 11.04 -1.43 -1.01
C GLN A 134 12.53 -1.13 -1.16
N LYS A 135 13.20 -0.60 -0.12
CA LYS A 135 14.66 -0.44 -0.12
C LYS A 135 15.35 -1.79 -0.32
N ASN A 136 15.00 -2.79 0.49
CA ASN A 136 15.60 -4.13 0.41
C ASN A 136 15.35 -4.78 -0.95
N GLU A 137 14.16 -4.57 -1.52
CA GLU A 137 13.81 -5.06 -2.85
C GLU A 137 14.67 -4.44 -3.96
N TYR A 138 14.99 -3.15 -3.89
CA TYR A 138 15.91 -2.53 -4.85
C TYR A 138 17.33 -3.08 -4.73
N GLU A 139 17.82 -3.30 -3.50
CA GLU A 139 19.14 -3.91 -3.28
C GLU A 139 19.17 -5.33 -3.88
N ARG A 140 18.13 -6.13 -3.64
CA ARG A 140 17.97 -7.46 -4.21
C ARG A 140 17.95 -7.46 -5.74
N GLN A 141 17.16 -6.57 -6.36
CA GLN A 141 17.09 -6.45 -7.82
C GLN A 141 18.43 -6.03 -8.43
N ALA A 142 19.20 -5.17 -7.75
CA ALA A 142 20.53 -4.77 -8.18
C ALA A 142 21.50 -5.98 -8.17
N ASP A 143 21.49 -6.76 -7.09
CA ASP A 143 22.32 -7.96 -6.97
C ASP A 143 21.98 -9.01 -8.04
N GLU A 144 20.69 -9.23 -8.32
CA GLU A 144 20.24 -10.15 -9.38
C GLU A 144 20.71 -9.71 -10.77
N LEU A 145 20.69 -8.40 -11.04
CA LEU A 145 21.18 -7.86 -12.31
C LEU A 145 22.69 -8.06 -12.45
N ILE A 146 23.45 -7.84 -11.38
CA ILE A 146 24.91 -8.05 -11.35
C ILE A 146 25.23 -9.52 -11.63
N GLU A 147 24.60 -10.46 -10.91
CA GLU A 147 24.87 -11.88 -11.11
C GLU A 147 24.38 -12.37 -12.47
N GLY A 148 23.23 -11.90 -12.94
CA GLY A 148 22.73 -12.17 -14.29
C GLY A 148 23.72 -11.76 -15.37
N ASN A 149 24.35 -10.59 -15.26
CA ASN A 149 25.36 -10.15 -16.21
C ASN A 149 26.64 -10.98 -16.13
N ARG A 150 27.11 -11.36 -14.94
CA ARG A 150 28.26 -12.27 -14.78
C ARG A 150 28.02 -13.64 -15.41
N LEU A 151 26.82 -14.18 -15.28
CA LEU A 151 26.44 -15.44 -15.93
C LEU A 151 26.46 -15.30 -17.46
N ARG A 152 25.91 -14.20 -17.99
CA ARG A 152 25.93 -13.92 -19.44
C ARG A 152 27.35 -13.77 -19.99
N GLU A 153 28.23 -13.09 -19.27
CA GLU A 153 29.64 -12.95 -19.67
C GLU A 153 30.35 -14.30 -19.76
N ARG A 154 30.21 -15.14 -18.71
CA ARG A 154 30.77 -16.50 -18.69
C ARG A 154 30.26 -17.35 -19.84
N PHE A 155 28.94 -17.34 -20.07
CA PHE A 155 28.33 -18.09 -21.17
C PHE A 155 28.86 -17.62 -22.53
N ASN A 156 28.93 -16.31 -22.76
CA ASN A 156 29.42 -15.75 -24.03
C ASN A 156 30.89 -16.10 -24.30
N GLN A 157 31.73 -16.13 -23.26
CA GLN A 157 33.12 -16.56 -23.38
C GLN A 157 33.21 -18.03 -23.80
N GLN A 158 32.52 -18.92 -23.08
CA GLN A 158 32.47 -20.35 -23.39
C GLN A 158 31.93 -20.62 -24.80
N PHE A 159 30.88 -19.92 -25.20
CA PHE A 159 30.28 -20.08 -26.54
C PHE A 159 31.25 -19.68 -27.65
N ARG A 160 32.00 -18.57 -27.48
CA ARG A 160 33.02 -18.14 -28.44
C ARG A 160 34.18 -19.12 -28.54
N GLU A 161 34.61 -19.69 -27.43
CA GLU A 161 35.65 -20.72 -27.40
C GLU A 161 35.21 -21.96 -28.18
N ASN A 162 33.97 -22.41 -27.96
CA ASN A 162 33.40 -23.54 -28.71
C ASN A 162 33.34 -23.29 -30.22
N LEU A 163 32.94 -22.08 -30.65
CA LEU A 163 32.93 -21.72 -32.08
C LEU A 163 34.34 -21.72 -32.71
N LYS A 164 35.36 -21.28 -31.96
CA LYS A 164 36.75 -21.32 -32.45
C LYS A 164 37.24 -22.75 -32.64
N ASN A 165 36.83 -23.67 -31.77
CA ASN A 165 37.22 -25.07 -31.80
C ASN A 165 36.50 -25.90 -32.88
N GLN A 166 35.51 -25.33 -33.59
CA GLN A 166 34.78 -26.00 -34.69
C GLN A 166 35.33 -25.65 -36.09
N ASN A 167 36.30 -24.74 -36.22
CA ASN A 167 36.96 -24.42 -37.49
C ASN A 167 38.24 -25.26 -37.71
N PHE A 168 38.14 -26.58 -37.55
CA PHE A 168 39.16 -27.55 -37.98
C PHE A 168 38.61 -28.43 -39.11
#